data_AF-A0A382TUI9-F1
#
_entry.id   AF-A0A382TUI9-F1
#
_cell.length_a   1.000
_cell.length_b   1.000
_cell.length_c   1.000
_cell.angle_alpha   90.00
_cell.angle_beta   90.00
_cell.angle_gamma   90.00
#
_symmetry.space_group_name_H-M   'P 1'
#
loop_
_entity.id
_entity.type
_entity.pdbx_description
1 polymer ?
#
loop_
_entity_poly.entity_id
_entity_poly.type
_entity_poly.pdbx_seq_one_letter_code
_entity_poly.pdbx_strand_id
1 'polypeptide(L)'
;MTEPTRKLAAIVFTDIVGFTQLTADDQQKASDLLDLQRNELKPLVETYGGKWVKEMGDGLILTFDTITNAVQCCLKIQEKAKAIENLSLRIGIHLGEILEKENDIIGDDVNVAARIEPFSASGGIAISNKVHDAIIREEGFETKYLGKPKLKGVGQEVKVYCITSHGLPETILSDVSAKLESDGFKWNFYSLSGAALTAMGILFWINISFIGIGVANESDVPSIAIIPLDNKGAEADDFYAYGISSDLISDVASAGLIRVASLNRIEDLGDISANEM
;
A
#
# COMPACT_ATOMS: atom_id res chain seq x y z
N MET A 1 6.72 -28.22 19.94
CA MET A 1 7.23 -26.91 19.48
C MET A 1 8.69 -26.87 19.84
N THR A 2 9.59 -26.65 18.89
CA THR A 2 11.01 -26.46 19.18
C THR A 2 11.19 -25.17 19.97
N GLU A 3 11.89 -25.24 21.09
CA GLU A 3 12.19 -24.06 21.90
C GLU A 3 13.06 -23.09 21.10
N PRO A 4 12.74 -21.78 21.11
CA PRO A 4 13.52 -20.79 20.39
C PRO A 4 14.94 -20.73 20.97
N THR A 5 15.94 -20.86 20.11
CA THR A 5 17.36 -20.92 20.51
C THR A 5 18.06 -19.62 20.16
N ARG A 6 18.69 -18.98 21.15
CA ARG A 6 19.52 -17.80 20.92
C ARG A 6 20.94 -18.23 20.61
N LYS A 7 21.52 -17.71 19.52
CA LYS A 7 22.92 -17.95 19.16
C LYS A 7 23.51 -16.79 18.37
N LEU A 8 24.84 -16.73 18.35
CA LEU A 8 25.59 -15.85 17.46
C LEU A 8 25.68 -16.51 16.07
N ALA A 9 25.43 -15.78 15.00
CA ALA A 9 25.54 -16.29 13.64
C ALA A 9 26.01 -15.21 12.66
N ALA A 10 26.69 -15.64 11.59
CA ALA A 10 26.88 -14.81 10.41
C ALA A 10 25.60 -14.87 9.56
N ILE A 11 24.98 -13.71 9.36
CA ILE A 11 23.72 -13.52 8.65
C ILE A 11 24.06 -12.93 7.29
N VAL A 12 23.58 -13.59 6.23
CA VAL A 12 23.78 -13.18 4.85
C VAL A 12 22.42 -12.85 4.25
N PHE A 13 22.35 -11.68 3.61
CA PHE A 13 21.24 -11.28 2.76
C PHE A 13 21.71 -11.18 1.31
N THR A 14 20.90 -11.65 0.38
CA THR A 14 21.14 -11.45 -1.06
C THR A 14 19.90 -10.87 -1.72
N ASP A 15 20.07 -10.17 -2.84
CA ASP A 15 19.00 -9.57 -3.67
C ASP A 15 19.40 -9.65 -5.15
N ILE A 16 18.46 -9.89 -6.06
CA ILE A 16 18.74 -9.94 -7.50
C ILE A 16 18.59 -8.54 -8.09
N VAL A 17 19.68 -8.03 -8.66
CA VAL A 17 19.70 -6.72 -9.29
C VAL A 17 18.76 -6.67 -10.50
N GLY A 18 17.76 -5.80 -10.45
CA GLY A 18 16.82 -5.58 -11.55
C GLY A 18 15.67 -6.57 -11.62
N PHE A 19 15.48 -7.40 -10.59
CA PHE A 19 14.45 -8.44 -10.58
C PHE A 19 13.02 -7.92 -10.73
N THR A 20 12.69 -6.78 -10.11
CA THR A 20 11.37 -6.15 -10.26
C THR A 20 11.08 -5.79 -11.72
N GLN A 21 12.08 -5.30 -12.45
CA GLN A 21 11.93 -4.98 -13.88
C GLN A 21 11.74 -6.26 -14.70
N LEU A 22 12.56 -7.29 -14.45
CA LEU A 22 12.42 -8.59 -15.12
C LEU A 22 11.02 -9.21 -14.88
N THR A 23 10.49 -9.09 -13.67
CA THR A 23 9.15 -9.58 -13.33
C THR A 23 8.05 -8.82 -14.07
N ALA A 24 8.21 -7.50 -14.22
CA ALA A 24 7.26 -6.67 -14.97
C ALA A 24 7.28 -6.98 -16.48
N ASP A 25 8.46 -7.29 -17.03
CA ASP A 25 8.63 -7.58 -18.45
C ASP A 25 8.24 -9.02 -18.81
N ASP A 26 8.62 -10.00 -17.97
CA ASP A 26 8.39 -11.44 -18.21
C ASP A 26 8.35 -12.23 -16.89
N GLN A 27 7.12 -12.44 -16.38
CA GLN A 27 6.90 -13.14 -15.12
C GLN A 27 7.37 -14.60 -15.15
N GLN A 28 7.29 -15.29 -16.30
CA GLN A 28 7.72 -16.69 -16.39
C GLN A 28 9.25 -16.77 -16.28
N LYS A 29 9.98 -15.91 -17.00
CA LYS A 29 11.45 -15.85 -16.87
C LYS A 29 11.90 -15.49 -15.46
N ALA A 30 11.21 -14.57 -14.80
CA ALA A 30 11.50 -14.22 -13.41
C ALA A 30 11.33 -15.44 -12.48
N SER A 31 10.25 -16.22 -12.66
CA SER A 31 10.03 -17.45 -11.90
C SER A 31 11.12 -18.49 -12.17
N ASP A 32 11.45 -18.73 -13.44
CA ASP A 32 12.48 -19.69 -13.83
C ASP A 32 13.87 -19.30 -13.28
N LEU A 33 14.15 -17.99 -13.20
CA LEU A 33 15.38 -17.46 -12.62
C LEU A 33 15.47 -17.74 -11.11
N LEU A 34 14.38 -17.62 -10.36
CA LEU A 34 14.35 -17.96 -8.93
C LEU A 34 14.59 -19.45 -8.70
N ASP A 35 14.00 -20.31 -9.52
CA ASP A 35 14.21 -21.75 -9.45
C ASP A 35 15.67 -22.11 -9.78
N LEU A 36 16.24 -21.47 -10.81
CA LEU A 36 17.64 -21.63 -11.16
C LEU A 36 18.57 -21.15 -10.04
N GLN A 37 18.31 -19.97 -9.47
CA GLN A 37 19.04 -19.44 -8.31
C GLN A 37 19.02 -20.45 -7.16
N ARG A 38 17.85 -20.99 -6.81
CA ARG A 38 17.73 -21.98 -5.74
C ARG A 38 18.53 -23.24 -6.02
N ASN A 39 18.41 -23.79 -7.23
CA ASN A 39 19.07 -25.04 -7.62
C ASN A 39 20.60 -24.90 -7.65
N GLU A 40 21.11 -23.75 -8.08
CA GLU A 40 22.56 -23.53 -8.21
C GLU A 40 23.22 -23.06 -6.91
N LEU A 41 22.52 -22.28 -6.07
CA LEU A 41 23.11 -21.67 -4.88
C LEU A 41 22.93 -22.52 -3.61
N LYS A 42 21.80 -23.24 -3.47
CA LYS A 42 21.54 -24.03 -2.26
C LYS A 42 22.61 -25.09 -1.97
N PRO A 43 23.14 -25.85 -2.96
CA PRO A 43 24.24 -26.79 -2.72
C PRO A 43 25.52 -26.10 -2.22
N LEU A 44 25.80 -24.87 -2.66
CA LEU A 44 26.95 -24.10 -2.17
C LEU A 44 26.76 -23.76 -0.69
N VAL A 45 25.58 -23.25 -0.32
CA VAL A 45 25.24 -22.93 1.06
C VAL A 45 25.42 -24.15 1.96
N GLU A 46 24.90 -25.31 1.56
CA GLU A 46 25.03 -26.57 2.30
C GLU A 46 26.50 -27.03 2.41
N THR A 47 27.29 -26.89 1.34
CA THR A 47 28.72 -27.27 1.31
C THR A 47 29.55 -26.49 2.33
N TYR A 48 29.23 -25.21 2.55
CA TYR A 48 29.88 -24.36 3.54
C TYR A 48 29.22 -24.42 4.94
N GLY A 49 28.30 -25.37 5.16
CA GLY A 49 27.61 -25.55 6.44
C GLY A 49 26.63 -24.43 6.79
N GLY A 50 26.14 -23.71 5.77
CA GLY A 50 25.12 -22.69 5.92
C GLY A 50 23.72 -23.29 5.96
N LYS A 51 22.78 -22.50 6.49
CA LYS A 51 21.35 -22.79 6.48
C LYS A 51 20.63 -21.82 5.55
N TRP A 52 19.83 -22.37 4.64
CA TRP A 52 18.89 -21.61 3.83
C TRP A 52 17.63 -21.33 4.64
N VAL A 53 17.56 -20.16 5.28
CA VAL A 53 16.52 -19.86 6.28
C VAL A 53 15.19 -19.57 5.60
N LYS A 54 15.17 -18.53 4.75
CA LYS A 54 13.95 -18.12 4.06
C LYS A 54 14.23 -17.33 2.79
N GLU A 55 13.21 -17.26 1.95
CA GLU A 55 13.17 -16.51 0.70
C GLU A 55 12.15 -15.37 0.85
N MET A 56 12.47 -14.19 0.33
CA MET A 56 11.68 -12.97 0.40
C MET A 56 11.59 -12.33 -0.99
N GLY A 57 10.72 -12.88 -1.84
CA GLY A 57 10.72 -12.55 -3.26
C GLY A 57 11.98 -13.12 -3.91
N ASP A 58 12.83 -12.25 -4.44
CA ASP A 58 14.17 -12.56 -4.94
C ASP A 58 15.27 -12.47 -3.89
N GLY A 59 14.92 -11.99 -2.69
CA GLY A 59 15.82 -11.90 -1.57
C GLY A 59 16.03 -13.24 -0.87
N LEU A 60 17.27 -13.54 -0.47
CA LEU A 60 17.58 -14.74 0.33
C LEU A 60 18.13 -14.37 1.69
N ILE A 61 17.79 -15.17 2.70
CA ILE A 61 18.37 -15.09 4.03
C ILE A 61 19.06 -16.40 4.35
N LEU A 62 20.36 -16.31 4.57
CA LEU A 62 21.21 -17.44 4.90
C LEU A 62 21.88 -17.19 6.25
N THR A 63 22.16 -18.25 6.98
CA THR A 63 22.95 -18.16 8.22
C THR A 63 24.08 -19.18 8.23
N PHE A 64 25.17 -18.80 8.87
CA PHE A 64 26.34 -19.65 9.06
C PHE A 64 26.83 -19.52 10.50
N ASP A 65 27.39 -20.58 11.04
CA ASP A 65 27.94 -20.57 12.40
C ASP A 65 29.29 -19.83 12.48
N THR A 66 29.95 -19.57 11.34
CA THR A 66 31.22 -18.83 11.27
C THR A 66 31.21 -17.77 10.17
N ILE A 67 31.96 -16.68 10.39
CA ILE A 67 32.15 -15.62 9.39
C ILE A 67 32.90 -16.15 8.17
N THR A 68 33.98 -16.91 8.39
CA THR A 68 34.83 -17.44 7.31
C THR A 68 34.01 -18.29 6.34
N ASN A 69 33.13 -19.18 6.83
CA ASN A 69 32.27 -19.97 5.95
C ASN A 69 31.27 -19.10 5.19
N ALA A 70 30.65 -18.12 5.85
CA ALA A 70 29.72 -17.20 5.18
C ALA A 70 30.41 -16.45 4.04
N VAL A 71 31.59 -15.87 4.29
CA VAL A 71 32.32 -15.09 3.29
C VAL A 71 32.78 -15.97 2.14
N GLN A 72 33.38 -17.13 2.42
CA GLN A 72 33.83 -18.07 1.38
C GLN A 72 32.66 -18.58 0.54
N CYS A 73 31.52 -18.89 1.16
CA CYS A 73 30.29 -19.25 0.44
C CYS A 73 29.83 -18.11 -0.46
N CYS A 74 29.81 -16.88 0.03
CA CYS A 74 29.37 -15.71 -0.75
C CYS A 74 30.30 -15.42 -1.93
N LEU A 75 31.61 -15.65 -1.80
CA LEU A 75 32.54 -15.57 -2.92
C LEU A 75 32.19 -16.58 -4.01
N LYS A 76 31.88 -17.84 -3.63
CA LYS A 76 31.44 -18.87 -4.59
C LYS A 76 30.08 -18.60 -5.20
N ILE A 77 29.15 -18.03 -4.42
CA ILE A 77 27.86 -17.58 -4.94
C ILE A 77 28.07 -16.49 -6.00
N GLN A 78 28.93 -15.50 -5.76
CA GLN A 78 29.22 -14.46 -6.76
C GLN A 78 29.91 -15.01 -8.00
N GLU A 79 30.86 -15.93 -7.85
CA GLU A 79 31.50 -16.63 -8.97
C GLU A 79 30.47 -17.37 -9.83
N LYS A 80 29.56 -18.11 -9.19
CA LYS A 80 28.52 -18.89 -9.86
C LYS A 80 27.47 -18.00 -10.54
N ALA A 81 27.02 -16.94 -9.86
CA ALA A 81 26.03 -16.00 -10.35
C ALA A 81 26.51 -15.27 -11.61
N LYS A 82 27.81 -14.90 -11.69
CA LYS A 82 28.41 -14.28 -12.89
C LYS A 82 28.25 -15.12 -14.17
N ALA A 83 28.14 -16.44 -14.06
CA ALA A 83 27.97 -17.34 -15.19
C ALA A 83 26.50 -17.55 -15.62
N ILE A 84 25.55 -17.04 -14.85
CA ILE A 84 24.11 -17.23 -15.08
C ILE A 84 23.52 -15.91 -15.61
N GLU A 85 22.86 -15.99 -16.75
CA GLU A 85 22.21 -14.83 -17.37
C GLU A 85 21.15 -14.24 -16.42
N ASN A 86 21.11 -12.91 -16.32
CA ASN A 86 20.19 -12.15 -15.48
C ASN A 86 20.31 -12.40 -13.95
N LEU A 87 21.27 -13.21 -13.49
CA LEU A 87 21.54 -13.42 -12.07
C LEU A 87 22.72 -12.57 -11.60
N SER A 88 22.50 -11.26 -11.41
CA SER A 88 23.46 -10.41 -10.70
C SER A 88 23.00 -10.18 -9.28
N LEU A 89 23.84 -10.52 -8.29
CA LEU A 89 23.46 -10.44 -6.89
C LEU A 89 24.15 -9.29 -6.17
N ARG A 90 23.41 -8.60 -5.32
CA ARG A 90 23.99 -7.87 -4.19
C ARG A 90 23.97 -8.77 -2.97
N ILE A 91 25.02 -8.70 -2.15
CA ILE A 91 25.16 -9.52 -0.94
C ILE A 91 25.57 -8.63 0.23
N GLY A 92 24.90 -8.77 1.37
CA GLY A 92 25.23 -8.15 2.64
C GLY A 92 25.55 -9.20 3.71
N ILE A 93 26.64 -9.00 4.48
CA ILE A 93 27.03 -9.92 5.56
C ILE A 93 27.19 -9.18 6.88
N HIS A 94 26.56 -9.70 7.93
CA HIS A 94 26.67 -9.21 9.30
C HIS A 94 26.87 -10.35 10.29
N LEU A 95 27.62 -10.10 11.37
CA LEU A 95 27.71 -11.01 12.51
C LEU A 95 26.86 -10.46 13.65
N GLY A 96 25.94 -11.27 14.17
CA GLY A 96 25.14 -10.85 15.30
C GLY A 96 24.31 -11.96 15.93
N GLU A 97 23.61 -11.61 17.01
CA GLU A 97 22.76 -12.56 17.72
C GLU A 97 21.41 -12.72 17.02
N ILE A 98 20.99 -13.97 16.89
CA ILE A 98 19.70 -14.34 16.34
C ILE A 98 18.94 -15.21 17.34
N LEU A 99 17.62 -15.08 17.32
CA LEU A 99 16.69 -16.05 17.90
C LEU A 99 16.19 -16.94 16.77
N GLU A 100 16.67 -18.19 16.73
CA GLU A 100 16.26 -19.21 15.77
C GLU A 100 14.99 -19.89 16.28
N LYS A 101 13.92 -19.86 15.50
CA LYS A 101 12.65 -20.52 15.81
C LYS A 101 12.14 -21.26 14.58
N GLU A 102 12.05 -22.59 14.68
CA GLU A 102 11.68 -23.47 13.56
C GLU A 102 12.57 -23.20 12.33
N ASN A 103 12.04 -22.50 11.32
CA ASN A 103 12.75 -22.12 10.09
C ASN A 103 12.80 -20.59 9.90
N ASP A 104 12.72 -19.82 10.98
CA ASP A 104 12.84 -18.36 10.93
C ASP A 104 13.88 -17.85 11.94
N ILE A 105 14.38 -16.64 11.68
CA ILE A 105 15.31 -15.92 12.54
C ILE A 105 14.77 -14.52 12.84
N ILE A 106 14.89 -14.13 14.10
CA ILE A 106 14.45 -12.81 14.58
C ILE A 106 15.57 -12.18 15.40
N GLY A 107 15.80 -10.88 15.20
CA GLY A 107 16.79 -10.12 15.98
C GLY A 107 17.04 -8.76 15.36
N ASP A 108 17.58 -7.83 16.15
CA ASP A 108 18.02 -6.52 15.64
C ASP A 108 19.12 -6.70 14.58
N ASP A 109 20.06 -7.62 14.82
CA ASP A 109 21.17 -7.92 13.92
C ASP A 109 20.70 -8.53 12.57
N VAL A 110 19.54 -9.18 12.52
CA VAL A 110 18.91 -9.63 11.25
C VAL A 110 18.55 -8.42 10.39
N ASN A 111 17.99 -7.39 11.03
CA ASN A 111 17.62 -6.16 10.32
C ASN A 111 18.85 -5.33 9.92
N VAL A 112 19.95 -5.43 10.66
CA VAL A 112 21.24 -4.84 10.27
C VAL A 112 21.76 -5.49 9.00
N ALA A 113 21.77 -6.82 8.94
CA ALA A 113 22.22 -7.57 7.77
C ALA A 113 21.44 -7.19 6.50
N ALA A 114 20.11 -7.14 6.61
CA ALA A 114 19.21 -6.73 5.52
C ALA A 114 19.50 -5.31 4.99
N ARG A 115 19.99 -4.42 5.85
CA ARG A 115 20.27 -3.02 5.48
C ARG A 115 21.71 -2.79 5.05
N ILE A 116 22.58 -3.77 5.17
CA ILE A 116 23.94 -3.72 4.63
C ILE A 116 23.96 -4.12 3.16
N GLU A 117 23.13 -5.08 2.75
CA GLU A 117 23.03 -5.55 1.36
C GLU A 117 22.91 -4.41 0.32
N PRO A 118 22.11 -3.35 0.53
CA PRO A 118 21.95 -2.29 -0.48
C PRO A 118 23.22 -1.47 -0.69
N PHE A 119 24.16 -1.52 0.27
CA PHE A 119 25.49 -0.90 0.14
C PHE A 119 26.43 -1.74 -0.72
N SER A 120 25.99 -2.88 -1.24
CA SER A 120 26.79 -3.67 -2.16
C SER A 120 26.64 -3.18 -3.59
N ALA A 121 27.72 -3.25 -4.37
CA ALA A 121 27.64 -3.10 -5.81
C ALA A 121 26.95 -4.33 -6.45
N SER A 122 26.45 -4.18 -7.68
CA SER A 122 25.97 -5.33 -8.46
C SER A 122 27.11 -6.35 -8.61
N GLY A 123 26.91 -7.59 -8.16
CA GLY A 123 27.96 -8.62 -8.14
C GLY A 123 29.00 -8.45 -7.02
N GLY A 124 28.76 -7.56 -6.05
CA GLY A 124 29.66 -7.26 -4.93
C GLY A 124 29.22 -7.86 -3.60
N ILE A 125 30.04 -7.66 -2.56
CA ILE A 125 29.72 -8.05 -1.18
C ILE A 125 29.98 -6.87 -0.24
N ALA A 126 28.93 -6.41 0.43
CA ALA A 126 29.00 -5.45 1.53
C ALA A 126 29.02 -6.17 2.89
N ILE A 127 29.80 -5.66 3.83
CA ILE A 127 30.02 -6.27 5.14
C ILE A 127 30.01 -5.23 6.25
N SER A 128 29.54 -5.62 7.44
CA SER A 128 29.68 -4.79 8.65
C SER A 128 31.12 -4.74 9.18
N ASN A 129 31.44 -3.78 10.07
CA ASN A 129 32.72 -3.76 10.79
C ASN A 129 33.03 -5.08 11.50
N LYS A 130 32.05 -5.71 12.15
CA LYS A 130 32.29 -6.98 12.86
C LYS A 130 32.84 -8.07 11.94
N VAL A 131 32.37 -8.10 10.69
CA VAL A 131 32.84 -9.04 9.67
C VAL A 131 34.19 -8.60 9.09
N HIS A 132 34.35 -7.31 8.80
CA HIS A 132 35.62 -6.73 8.35
C HIS A 132 36.77 -7.01 9.33
N ASP A 133 36.56 -6.76 10.62
CA ASP A 133 37.57 -6.95 11.68
C ASP A 133 38.00 -8.43 11.80
N ALA A 134 37.11 -9.36 11.44
CA ALA A 134 37.41 -10.79 11.43
C ALA A 134 38.27 -11.20 10.22
N ILE A 135 37.98 -10.69 9.03
CA ILE A 135 38.61 -11.16 7.78
C ILE A 135 39.83 -10.36 7.33
N ILE A 136 40.01 -9.11 7.79
CA ILE A 136 41.08 -8.22 7.29
C ILE A 136 42.51 -8.73 7.55
N ARG A 137 42.66 -9.67 8.49
CA ARG A 137 43.95 -10.32 8.80
C ARG A 137 44.18 -11.60 8.03
N GLU A 138 43.17 -12.12 7.34
CA GLU A 138 43.31 -13.28 6.47
C GLU A 138 43.98 -12.85 5.16
N GLU A 139 44.92 -13.68 4.67
CA GLU A 139 45.60 -13.40 3.41
C GLU A 139 44.61 -13.41 2.23
N GLY A 140 44.80 -12.48 1.29
CA GLY A 140 43.95 -12.36 0.10
C GLY A 140 42.68 -11.54 0.29
N PHE A 141 42.36 -11.09 1.51
CA PHE A 141 41.23 -10.19 1.74
C PHE A 141 41.64 -8.72 1.76
N GLU A 142 41.10 -7.98 0.79
CA GLU A 142 41.10 -6.53 0.77
C GLU A 142 39.67 -6.01 0.88
N THR A 143 39.51 -4.93 1.64
CA THR A 143 38.21 -4.28 1.87
C THR A 143 38.34 -2.78 1.81
N LYS A 144 37.29 -2.10 1.33
CA LYS A 144 37.19 -0.65 1.32
C LYS A 144 36.10 -0.18 2.26
N TYR A 145 36.38 0.87 3.04
CA TYR A 145 35.40 1.50 3.91
C TYR A 145 34.38 2.32 3.11
N LEU A 146 33.09 2.11 3.38
CA LEU A 146 31.97 2.76 2.71
C LEU A 146 31.27 3.81 3.58
N GLY A 147 31.43 3.78 4.90
CA GLY A 147 30.85 4.81 5.77
C GLY A 147 30.16 4.27 7.01
N LYS A 148 29.41 5.16 7.67
CA LYS A 148 28.58 4.88 8.85
C LYS A 148 27.14 5.31 8.56
N PRO A 149 26.40 4.52 7.76
CA PRO A 149 25.03 4.86 7.46
C PRO A 149 24.16 4.76 8.72
N LYS A 150 23.20 5.68 8.87
CA LYS A 150 22.14 5.55 9.86
C LYS A 150 21.13 4.52 9.36
N LEU A 151 21.23 3.29 9.85
CA LEU A 151 20.30 2.23 9.50
C LEU A 151 18.98 2.45 10.25
N LYS A 152 17.89 2.70 9.51
CA LYS A 152 16.55 2.96 10.08
C LYS A 152 16.15 1.84 11.03
N GLY A 153 15.73 2.15 12.26
CA GLY A 153 15.25 1.12 13.20
C GLY A 153 16.34 0.18 13.73
N VAL A 154 17.62 0.56 13.62
CA VAL A 154 18.76 -0.09 14.26
C VAL A 154 19.31 0.87 15.31
N GLY A 155 19.46 0.39 16.55
CA GLY A 155 19.99 1.22 17.65
C GLY A 155 21.52 1.31 17.71
N GLN A 156 22.21 0.36 17.09
CA GLN A 156 23.67 0.28 17.07
C GLN A 156 24.30 1.08 15.92
N GLU A 157 25.47 1.68 16.17
CA GLU A 157 26.30 2.25 15.10
C GLU A 157 26.99 1.15 14.32
N VAL A 158 26.73 1.08 13.02
CA VAL A 158 27.34 0.09 12.11
C VAL A 158 28.19 0.81 11.08
N LYS A 159 29.45 0.40 10.96
CA LYS A 159 30.32 0.79 9.85
C LYS A 159 30.18 -0.24 8.74
N VAL A 160 30.12 0.22 7.50
CA VAL A 160 29.97 -0.64 6.34
C VAL A 160 31.24 -0.59 5.50
N TYR A 161 31.63 -1.75 4.96
CA TYR A 161 32.76 -1.96 4.08
C TYR A 161 32.31 -2.79 2.88
N CYS A 162 33.04 -2.78 1.78
CA CYS A 162 32.91 -3.78 0.71
C CYS A 162 34.20 -4.58 0.56
N ILE A 163 34.08 -5.82 0.12
CA ILE A 163 35.24 -6.64 -0.27
C ILE A 163 35.63 -6.27 -1.70
N THR A 164 36.89 -5.88 -1.91
CA THR A 164 37.44 -5.46 -3.23
C THR A 164 38.42 -6.47 -3.82
N SER A 165 38.79 -7.47 -3.03
CA SER A 165 39.60 -8.62 -3.46
C SER A 165 38.78 -9.64 -4.27
N HIS A 166 39.42 -10.71 -4.75
CA HIS A 166 38.77 -11.84 -5.42
C HIS A 166 37.96 -11.47 -6.69
N GLY A 167 38.31 -10.36 -7.34
CA GLY A 167 37.62 -9.89 -8.54
C GLY A 167 36.19 -9.39 -8.28
N LEU A 168 35.91 -8.95 -7.05
CA LEU A 168 34.67 -8.28 -6.70
C LEU A 168 34.72 -6.79 -7.04
N PRO A 169 33.61 -6.20 -7.51
CA PRO A 169 33.56 -4.78 -7.81
C PRO A 169 33.62 -3.95 -6.54
N GLU A 170 34.31 -2.81 -6.64
CA GLU A 170 34.26 -1.79 -5.60
C GLU A 170 32.90 -1.10 -5.59
N THR A 171 32.36 -0.86 -4.40
CA THR A 171 31.12 -0.10 -4.26
C THR A 171 31.39 1.41 -4.34
N ILE A 172 30.67 2.07 -5.25
CA ILE A 172 30.63 3.52 -5.36
C ILE A 172 29.41 4.05 -4.59
N LEU A 173 29.66 4.83 -3.54
CA LEU A 173 28.62 5.33 -2.64
C LEU A 173 27.59 6.25 -3.30
N SER A 174 27.94 6.93 -4.39
CA SER A 174 26.97 7.74 -5.16
C SER A 174 25.79 6.90 -5.63
N ASP A 175 26.06 5.68 -6.06
CA ASP A 175 25.07 4.79 -6.68
C ASP A 175 24.21 4.11 -5.61
N VAL A 176 24.79 3.91 -4.43
CA VAL A 176 24.13 3.38 -3.24
C VAL A 176 23.24 4.44 -2.59
N SER A 177 23.75 5.66 -2.40
CA SER A 177 22.98 6.76 -1.80
C SER A 177 21.80 7.16 -2.69
N ALA A 178 21.98 7.18 -4.01
CA ALA A 178 20.89 7.42 -4.96
C ALA A 178 19.77 6.37 -4.86
N LYS A 179 20.09 5.14 -4.45
CA LYS A 179 19.11 4.06 -4.19
C LYS A 179 18.57 4.05 -2.76
N LEU A 180 19.31 4.52 -1.77
CA LEU A 180 18.84 4.63 -0.38
C LEU A 180 17.97 5.88 -0.16
N GLU A 181 18.16 6.94 -0.96
CA GLU A 181 17.31 8.13 -0.98
C GLU A 181 15.96 7.91 -1.67
N SER A 182 15.71 6.76 -2.31
CA SER A 182 14.39 6.47 -2.87
C SER A 182 13.32 6.09 -1.82
N ASP A 183 13.67 6.05 -0.53
CA ASP A 183 12.71 5.87 0.58
C ASP A 183 12.34 7.21 1.24
N GLY A 184 12.46 8.29 0.48
CA GLY A 184 11.93 9.63 0.75
C GLY A 184 10.46 9.82 0.33
N PHE A 185 9.65 8.76 0.31
CA PHE A 185 8.20 8.92 0.21
C PHE A 185 7.50 7.95 1.15
N LYS A 186 7.51 8.32 2.43
CA LYS A 186 6.53 7.80 3.40
C LYS A 186 5.15 8.30 3.00
N TRP A 187 4.56 7.69 1.96
CA TRP A 187 3.11 7.60 1.94
C TRP A 187 2.78 6.76 3.16
N ASN A 188 2.35 7.44 4.22
CA ASN A 188 1.61 6.79 5.27
C ASN A 188 0.42 6.14 4.54
N PHE A 189 0.51 4.86 4.18
CA PHE A 189 -0.59 4.14 3.55
C PHE A 189 -1.82 4.22 4.47
N TYR A 190 -1.63 4.40 5.77
CA TYR A 190 -2.67 4.75 6.75
C TYR A 190 -3.17 6.20 6.69
N SER A 191 -2.35 7.19 6.28
CA SER A 191 -2.82 8.58 6.10
C SER A 191 -3.44 8.83 4.74
N LEU A 192 -3.17 8.00 3.73
CA LEU A 192 -3.78 8.16 2.41
C LEU A 192 -4.86 7.15 2.09
N SER A 193 -4.86 5.96 2.71
CA SER A 193 -6.13 5.25 2.94
C SER A 193 -7.00 6.05 3.90
N GLY A 194 -6.43 6.65 4.95
CA GLY A 194 -7.13 7.56 5.85
C GLY A 194 -7.68 8.78 5.12
N ALA A 195 -6.89 9.50 4.32
CA ALA A 195 -7.35 10.66 3.57
C ALA A 195 -8.26 10.29 2.41
N ALA A 196 -8.08 9.15 1.74
CA ALA A 196 -9.01 8.67 0.72
C ALA A 196 -10.32 8.17 1.34
N LEU A 197 -10.31 7.51 2.50
CA LEU A 197 -11.52 7.15 3.26
C LEU A 197 -12.19 8.36 3.87
N THR A 198 -11.43 9.38 4.27
CA THR A 198 -11.99 10.65 4.78
C THR A 198 -12.51 11.48 3.62
N ALA A 199 -11.85 11.52 2.47
CA ALA A 199 -12.34 12.19 1.27
C ALA A 199 -13.52 11.45 0.64
N MET A 200 -13.52 10.11 0.59
CA MET A 200 -14.66 9.29 0.19
C MET A 200 -15.79 9.40 1.21
N GLY A 201 -15.49 9.45 2.51
CA GLY A 201 -16.47 9.67 3.57
C GLY A 201 -17.10 11.06 3.49
N ILE A 202 -16.30 12.10 3.25
CA ILE A 202 -16.75 13.48 3.01
C ILE A 202 -17.52 13.57 1.69
N LEU A 203 -17.07 12.95 0.60
CA LEU A 203 -17.79 12.90 -0.68
C LEU A 203 -19.08 12.08 -0.59
N PHE A 204 -19.11 11.03 0.23
CA PHE A 204 -20.29 10.23 0.53
C PHE A 204 -21.27 11.00 1.41
N TRP A 205 -20.81 11.78 2.39
CA TRP A 205 -21.65 12.66 3.20
C TRP A 205 -22.17 13.86 2.40
N ILE A 206 -21.34 14.46 1.53
CA ILE A 206 -21.76 15.50 0.58
C ILE A 206 -22.76 14.90 -0.42
N ASN A 207 -22.52 13.70 -0.96
CA ASN A 207 -23.50 13.02 -1.81
C ASN A 207 -24.78 12.65 -1.05
N ILE A 208 -24.72 12.21 0.21
CA ILE A 208 -25.91 11.93 1.03
C ILE A 208 -26.67 13.20 1.38
N SER A 209 -25.99 14.32 1.62
CA SER A 209 -26.63 15.62 1.82
C SER A 209 -27.23 16.19 0.52
N PHE A 210 -26.72 15.80 -0.65
CA PHE A 210 -27.31 16.15 -1.96
C PHE A 210 -28.37 15.14 -2.45
N ILE A 211 -28.30 13.86 -2.04
CA ILE A 211 -29.30 12.81 -2.31
C ILE A 211 -30.44 12.86 -1.27
N GLY A 212 -30.22 13.57 -0.15
CA GLY A 212 -31.16 13.74 0.95
C GLY A 212 -32.07 14.97 0.88
N ILE A 213 -32.28 15.57 -0.30
CA ILE A 213 -33.38 16.52 -0.52
C ILE A 213 -34.10 16.15 -1.82
N GLY A 214 -35.00 15.18 -1.72
CA GLY A 214 -35.77 14.75 -2.87
C GLY A 214 -36.62 13.50 -2.68
N VAL A 215 -36.93 13.11 -1.44
CA VAL A 215 -38.06 12.21 -1.19
C VAL A 215 -39.08 13.05 -0.44
N ALA A 216 -39.92 13.75 -1.19
CA ALA A 216 -41.19 14.19 -0.65
C ALA A 216 -41.89 12.93 -0.15
N ASN A 217 -42.12 12.88 1.16
CA ASN A 217 -43.08 11.95 1.73
C ASN A 217 -44.39 12.24 1.00
N GLU A 218 -44.81 11.33 0.12
CA GLU A 218 -46.15 11.35 -0.46
C GLU A 218 -47.10 10.92 0.67
N SER A 219 -47.34 11.82 1.63
CA SER A 219 -48.64 11.84 2.26
C SER A 219 -49.58 12.19 1.13
N ASP A 220 -50.36 11.23 0.65
CA ASP A 220 -51.46 11.47 -0.28
C ASP A 220 -52.42 12.44 0.41
N VAL A 221 -52.18 13.74 0.22
CA VAL A 221 -53.03 14.78 0.77
C VAL A 221 -54.28 14.76 -0.11
N PRO A 222 -55.46 14.41 0.44
CA PRO A 222 -56.68 14.40 -0.35
C PRO A 222 -56.87 15.76 -1.01
N SER A 223 -57.24 15.75 -2.30
CA SER A 223 -57.47 16.97 -3.06
C SER A 223 -58.95 17.17 -3.35
N ILE A 224 -59.45 18.38 -3.13
CA ILE A 224 -60.85 18.76 -3.33
C ILE A 224 -60.90 19.97 -4.26
N ALA A 225 -61.90 20.02 -5.14
CA ALA A 225 -62.25 21.22 -5.89
C ALA A 225 -63.54 21.81 -5.30
N ILE A 226 -63.56 23.12 -5.10
CA ILE A 226 -64.75 23.87 -4.66
C ILE A 226 -65.27 24.61 -5.88
N ILE A 227 -66.39 24.14 -6.42
CA ILE A 227 -67.00 24.73 -7.61
C ILE A 227 -67.59 26.10 -7.24
N PRO A 228 -67.39 27.15 -8.06
CA PRO A 228 -67.96 28.47 -7.80
C PRO A 228 -69.47 28.40 -7.64
N LEU A 229 -70.01 29.22 -6.74
CA LEU A 229 -71.44 29.31 -6.53
C LEU A 229 -72.10 30.01 -7.73
N ASP A 230 -73.18 29.42 -8.23
CA ASP A 230 -74.04 30.06 -9.21
C ASP A 230 -74.84 31.21 -8.57
N ASN A 231 -74.74 32.40 -9.14
CA ASN A 231 -75.66 33.48 -8.82
C ASN A 231 -77.05 33.20 -9.44
N LYS A 232 -78.08 33.10 -8.61
CA LYS A 232 -79.49 32.99 -9.05
C LYS A 232 -80.26 34.32 -8.87
N GLY A 233 -79.56 35.39 -8.46
CA GLY A 233 -80.10 36.72 -8.21
C GLY A 233 -79.90 37.68 -9.39
N ALA A 234 -79.76 38.98 -9.10
CA ALA A 234 -79.49 39.98 -10.13
C ALA A 234 -78.04 39.88 -10.63
N GLU A 235 -77.83 40.12 -11.92
CA GLU A 235 -76.51 40.05 -12.56
C GLU A 235 -75.52 41.07 -11.96
N ALA A 236 -76.00 42.19 -11.40
CA ALA A 236 -75.17 43.17 -10.71
C ALA A 236 -74.52 42.64 -9.42
N ASP A 237 -75.04 41.54 -8.85
CA ASP A 237 -74.59 40.96 -7.59
C ASP A 237 -73.66 39.75 -7.80
N ASP A 238 -73.26 39.47 -9.04
CA ASP A 238 -72.46 38.29 -9.39
C ASP A 238 -71.10 38.26 -8.69
N PHE A 239 -70.55 39.44 -8.42
CA PHE A 239 -69.29 39.59 -7.69
C PHE A 239 -69.35 39.02 -6.26
N TYR A 240 -70.54 38.95 -5.64
CA TYR A 240 -70.68 38.34 -4.32
C TYR A 240 -70.50 36.82 -4.38
N ALA A 241 -71.09 36.17 -5.39
CA ALA A 241 -70.94 34.73 -5.59
C ALA A 241 -69.48 34.36 -5.88
N TYR A 242 -68.82 35.18 -6.71
CA TYR A 242 -67.39 35.06 -7.00
C TYR A 242 -66.53 35.27 -5.77
N GLY A 243 -66.75 36.37 -5.02
CA GLY A 243 -65.98 36.72 -3.84
C GLY A 243 -66.07 35.66 -2.74
N ILE A 244 -67.29 35.19 -2.43
CA ILE A 244 -67.51 34.15 -1.42
C ILE A 244 -66.82 32.84 -1.83
N SER A 245 -66.89 32.46 -3.11
CA SER A 245 -66.24 31.24 -3.61
C SER A 245 -64.72 31.32 -3.51
N SER A 246 -64.15 32.50 -3.82
CA SER A 246 -62.71 32.75 -3.75
C SER A 246 -62.18 32.74 -2.30
N ASP A 247 -62.92 33.36 -1.38
CA ASP A 247 -62.58 33.38 0.04
C ASP A 247 -62.66 31.96 0.63
N LEU A 248 -63.70 31.19 0.28
CA LEU A 248 -63.86 29.81 0.75
C LEU A 248 -62.72 28.90 0.26
N ILE A 249 -62.29 29.04 -1.00
CA ILE A 249 -61.13 28.31 -1.53
C ILE A 249 -59.86 28.67 -0.75
N SER A 250 -59.67 29.97 -0.47
CA SER A 250 -58.49 30.47 0.25
C SER A 250 -58.46 29.99 1.70
N ASP A 251 -59.59 30.05 2.40
CA ASP A 251 -59.71 29.62 3.78
C ASP A 251 -59.47 28.12 3.93
N VAL A 252 -60.08 27.29 3.06
CA VAL A 252 -59.89 25.84 3.10
C VAL A 252 -58.47 25.45 2.70
N ALA A 253 -57.86 26.14 1.74
CA ALA A 253 -56.45 25.94 1.39
C ALA A 253 -55.51 26.30 2.54
N SER A 254 -55.82 27.37 3.29
CA SER A 254 -55.00 27.86 4.41
C SER A 254 -54.98 26.90 5.61
N ALA A 255 -55.99 26.04 5.75
CA ALA A 255 -56.07 25.03 6.81
C ALA A 255 -54.96 23.96 6.71
N GLY A 256 -54.28 23.84 5.57
CA GLY A 256 -53.01 23.09 5.41
C GLY A 256 -53.12 21.56 5.44
N LEU A 257 -54.33 21.01 5.60
CA LEU A 257 -54.59 19.56 5.70
C LEU A 257 -55.11 18.92 4.40
N ILE A 258 -55.52 19.73 3.41
CA ILE A 258 -56.16 19.29 2.15
C ILE A 258 -55.65 20.19 1.01
N ARG A 259 -55.41 19.62 -0.18
CA ARG A 259 -55.02 20.41 -1.36
C ARG A 259 -56.27 20.90 -2.10
N VAL A 260 -56.48 22.22 -2.16
CA VAL A 260 -57.63 22.82 -2.88
C VAL A 260 -57.19 23.33 -4.25
N ALA A 261 -57.95 23.04 -5.31
CA ALA A 261 -57.70 23.60 -6.63
C ALA A 261 -57.96 25.12 -6.66
N SER A 262 -57.11 25.88 -7.35
CA SER A 262 -57.28 27.33 -7.49
C SER A 262 -58.44 27.67 -8.41
N LEU A 263 -59.11 28.78 -8.16
CA LEU A 263 -60.29 29.23 -8.90
C LEU A 263 -60.07 29.25 -10.43
N ASN A 264 -58.97 29.87 -10.91
CA ASN A 264 -58.62 29.89 -12.33
C ASN A 264 -58.49 28.49 -12.95
N ARG A 265 -58.01 27.51 -12.17
CA ARG A 265 -57.82 26.13 -12.65
C ARG A 265 -59.15 25.37 -12.74
N ILE A 266 -60.13 25.78 -11.96
CA ILE A 266 -61.50 25.26 -12.00
C ILE A 266 -62.24 25.90 -13.18
N GLU A 267 -62.06 27.19 -13.43
CA GLU A 267 -62.64 27.91 -14.58
C GLU A 267 -62.08 27.41 -15.92
N ASP A 268 -60.77 27.11 -15.97
CA ASP A 268 -60.11 26.53 -17.16
C ASP A 268 -60.64 25.13 -17.54
N LEU A 269 -61.27 24.42 -16.60
CA LEU A 269 -61.88 23.10 -16.86
C LEU A 269 -63.25 23.20 -17.55
N GLY A 270 -63.80 24.41 -17.72
CA GLY A 270 -65.11 24.64 -18.32
C GLY A 270 -66.26 24.15 -17.42
N ASP A 271 -67.51 24.46 -17.80
CA ASP A 271 -68.71 24.04 -17.08
C ASP A 271 -68.78 22.50 -16.99
N ILE A 272 -68.26 21.93 -15.90
CA ILE A 272 -68.61 20.58 -15.49
C ILE A 272 -70.05 20.68 -15.00
N SER A 273 -71.00 20.50 -15.91
CA SER A 273 -72.42 20.49 -15.57
C SER A 273 -72.64 19.45 -14.47
N ALA A 274 -73.36 19.82 -13.42
CA ALA A 274 -73.65 18.97 -12.26
C ALA A 274 -74.45 17.67 -12.58
N ASN A 275 -74.63 17.33 -13.87
CA ASN A 275 -75.31 16.13 -14.36
C ASN A 275 -74.36 15.00 -14.78
N GLU A 276 -73.03 15.15 -14.66
CA GLU A 276 -72.06 14.08 -14.97
C GLU A 276 -71.20 13.66 -13.77
N MET A 277 -71.81 13.54 -12.58
CA MET A 277 -71.27 12.73 -11.45
C MET A 277 -72.26 11.64 -11.05
#